data_AF-A0A2K4ZNM4-F1
#
_entry.id   AF-A0A2K4ZNM4-F1
#
_cell.length_a   1.000
_cell.length_b   1.000
_cell.length_c   1.000
_cell.angle_alpha   90.00
_cell.angle_beta   90.00
_cell.angle_gamma   90.00
#
_symmetry.space_group_name_H-M   'P 1'
#
loop_
_entity.id
_entity.type
_entity.pdbx_description
1 polymer ?
#
loop_
_entity_poly.entity_id
_entity_poly.type
_entity_poly.pdbx_seq_one_letter_code
_entity_poly.pdbx_strand_id
1 'polypeptide(L)'
;MSILSGYGKYKRYILSDNGYKLCSQWTSSNTVHFDDNKTAQTKLGAIDGITDSLTATSSNVALSAKAGKSLQDQVTTLNTGSLIYRGAIGEKADANTIVSTGTYELYNANSQSSINFAFKNSSVLEVIVGAAGYVIQRQTGIEQCWVRFRDSHKVWYDWYQIG
;
A
#
# COMPACT_ATOMS: atom_id res chain seq x y z
N MET A 1 5.27 13.54 16.13
CA MET A 1 6.26 14.43 16.75
C MET A 1 5.53 15.40 17.68
N SER A 2 5.95 15.49 18.94
CA SER A 2 5.38 16.45 19.91
C SER A 2 6.07 17.80 19.74
N ILE A 3 5.31 18.82 19.36
CA ILE A 3 5.76 20.22 19.23
C ILE A 3 5.82 20.95 20.59
N LEU A 4 5.70 20.23 21.71
CA LEU A 4 5.19 20.80 22.95
C LEU A 4 6.12 20.69 24.16
N SER A 5 7.43 20.61 23.96
CA SER A 5 8.40 20.68 25.06
C SER A 5 9.00 22.08 25.14
N GLY A 6 8.34 23.01 25.84
CA GLY A 6 8.87 24.35 26.12
C GLY A 6 7.87 25.52 26.07
N TYR A 7 6.63 25.29 25.63
CA TYR A 7 5.67 26.37 25.41
C TYR A 7 4.58 26.43 26.48
N GLY A 8 4.51 27.55 27.21
CA GLY A 8 3.40 27.87 28.10
C GLY A 8 2.19 28.38 27.33
N LYS A 9 1.00 27.85 27.61
CA LYS A 9 -0.26 28.35 27.04
C LYS A 9 -0.78 29.49 27.92
N TYR A 10 -0.82 30.71 27.39
CA TYR A 10 -1.35 31.88 28.08
C TYR A 10 -2.55 32.45 27.34
N LYS A 11 -3.60 32.82 28.07
CA LYS A 11 -4.71 33.62 27.53
C LYS A 11 -4.44 35.08 27.84
N ARG A 12 -4.48 35.95 26.81
CA ARG A 12 -4.32 37.39 27.00
C ARG A 12 -5.67 38.02 27.32
N TYR A 13 -5.76 38.70 28.45
CA TYR A 13 -6.91 39.48 28.85
C TYR A 13 -6.56 40.97 28.87
N ILE A 14 -7.50 41.81 28.51
CA ILE A 14 -7.39 43.28 28.63
C ILE A 14 -8.40 43.74 29.68
N LEU A 15 -7.96 44.58 30.60
CA LEU A 15 -8.84 45.21 31.59
C LEU A 15 -9.71 46.26 30.89
N SER A 16 -11.02 46.16 31.07
CA SER A 16 -12.02 47.16 30.66
C SER A 16 -12.79 47.64 31.89
N ASP A 17 -13.63 48.66 31.72
CA ASP A 17 -14.52 49.16 32.78
C ASP A 17 -15.45 48.07 33.33
N ASN A 18 -15.71 47.03 32.53
CA ASN A 18 -16.52 45.86 32.89
C ASN A 18 -15.66 44.60 33.18
N GLY A 19 -14.44 44.80 33.69
CA GLY A 19 -13.50 43.74 34.07
C GLY A 19 -12.64 43.21 32.93
N TYR A 20 -11.93 42.10 33.18
CA TYR A 20 -11.05 41.47 32.20
C TYR A 20 -11.85 40.82 31.06
N LYS A 21 -11.53 41.18 29.82
CA LYS A 21 -12.10 40.59 28.61
C LYS A 21 -11.02 39.84 27.84
N LEU A 22 -11.40 38.68 27.28
CA LEU A 22 -10.51 37.89 26.43
C LEU A 22 -10.16 38.70 25.17
N CYS A 23 -8.88 38.96 24.95
CA CYS A 23 -8.42 39.66 23.77
C CYS A 23 -8.31 38.66 22.61
N SER A 24 -9.15 38.83 21.58
CA SER A 24 -8.99 38.12 20.30
C SER A 24 -8.13 38.99 19.38
N GLN A 25 -7.01 38.45 18.92
CA GLN A 25 -6.13 39.12 17.95
C GLN A 25 -6.28 38.47 16.59
N TRP A 26 -6.44 39.30 15.57
CA TRP A 26 -6.30 38.88 14.19
C TRP A 26 -4.81 38.92 13.85
N THR A 27 -4.24 37.78 13.47
CA THR A 27 -2.86 37.68 13.02
C THR A 27 -2.84 37.28 11.55
N SER A 28 -1.93 37.87 10.78
CA SER A 28 -1.72 37.45 9.39
C SER A 28 -0.74 36.28 9.33
N SER A 29 -0.81 35.48 8.28
CA SER A 29 0.14 34.38 8.02
C SER A 29 1.60 34.85 7.97
N ASN A 30 1.84 36.13 7.63
CA ASN A 30 3.16 36.77 7.64
C ASN A 30 3.69 37.09 9.04
N THR A 31 2.84 37.11 10.07
CA THR A 31 3.21 37.48 11.45
C THR A 31 3.36 36.27 12.38
N VAL A 32 2.77 35.14 12.00
CA VAL A 32 2.89 33.87 12.74
C VAL A 32 4.17 33.17 12.32
N HIS A 33 5.09 32.94 13.25
CA HIS A 33 6.35 32.25 13.01
C HIS A 33 6.32 30.83 13.61
N PHE A 34 6.94 29.89 12.91
CA PHE A 34 7.29 28.59 13.45
C PHE A 34 8.63 28.66 14.21
N ASP A 35 8.98 27.56 14.88
CA ASP A 35 10.21 27.38 15.68
C ASP A 35 11.51 27.57 14.89
N ASP A 36 11.47 27.43 13.57
CA ASP A 36 12.59 27.67 12.66
C ASP A 36 12.67 29.11 12.11
N ASN A 37 11.99 30.06 12.77
CA ASN A 37 11.91 31.47 12.37
C ASN A 37 11.31 31.71 10.97
N LYS A 38 10.65 30.72 10.36
CA LYS A 38 9.90 30.92 9.11
C LYS A 38 8.44 31.25 9.40
N THR A 39 7.84 32.09 8.57
CA THR A 39 6.43 32.47 8.72
C THR A 39 5.49 31.35 8.29
N ALA A 40 4.24 31.42 8.75
CA ALA A 40 3.18 30.54 8.25
C ALA A 40 2.93 30.72 6.76
N GLN A 41 3.11 31.93 6.23
CA GLN A 41 3.07 32.18 4.79
C GLN A 41 4.16 31.41 4.04
N THR A 42 5.40 31.43 4.54
CA THR A 42 6.52 30.73 3.88
C THR A 42 6.36 29.21 3.90
N LYS A 43 5.82 28.64 4.98
CA LYS A 43 5.69 27.18 5.12
C LYS A 43 4.41 26.61 4.51
N LEU A 44 3.29 27.31 4.66
CA LEU A 44 1.96 26.79 4.35
C LEU A 44 1.18 27.69 3.38
N GLY A 45 1.65 28.91 3.11
CA GLY A 45 0.90 29.91 2.33
C GLY A 45 0.74 29.59 0.85
N ALA A 46 1.43 28.55 0.34
CA ALA A 46 1.22 28.01 -0.99
C ALA A 46 0.22 26.84 -1.02
N ILE A 47 -0.37 26.46 0.12
CA ILE A 47 -1.37 25.39 0.22
C ILE A 47 -2.75 26.04 0.39
N ASP A 48 -3.61 25.89 -0.61
CA ASP A 48 -4.96 26.45 -0.66
C ASP A 48 -5.95 25.68 0.22
N GLY A 49 -5.64 24.43 0.56
CA GLY A 49 -6.50 23.61 1.41
C GLY A 49 -6.05 22.17 1.56
N ILE A 50 -6.91 21.38 2.20
CA ILE A 50 -6.77 19.94 2.40
C ILE A 50 -7.94 19.25 1.71
N THR A 51 -7.68 18.18 0.96
CA THR A 51 -8.71 17.43 0.22
C THR A 51 -8.78 15.95 0.64
N ASP A 52 -9.99 15.40 0.59
CA ASP A 52 -10.24 13.96 0.66
C ASP A 52 -10.33 13.32 -0.75
N SER A 53 -10.28 14.12 -1.83
CA SER A 53 -10.42 13.63 -3.21
C SER A 53 -9.12 12.99 -3.72
N LEU A 54 -9.22 11.72 -4.15
CA LEU A 54 -8.13 11.00 -4.81
C LEU A 54 -7.97 11.34 -6.29
N THR A 55 -8.87 12.16 -6.85
CA THR A 55 -8.84 12.58 -8.26
C THR A 55 -8.51 14.06 -8.41
N ALA A 56 -8.25 14.78 -7.31
CA ALA A 56 -7.82 16.17 -7.37
C ALA A 56 -6.43 16.26 -8.03
N THR A 57 -6.26 17.22 -8.94
CA THR A 57 -5.01 17.46 -9.68
C THR A 57 -4.34 18.79 -9.32
N SER A 58 -4.93 19.55 -8.38
CA SER A 58 -4.40 20.83 -7.93
C SER A 58 -3.02 20.66 -7.29
N SER A 59 -2.04 21.42 -7.77
CA SER A 59 -0.64 21.36 -7.27
C SER A 59 -0.44 22.00 -5.90
N ASN A 60 -1.45 22.74 -5.42
CA ASN A 60 -1.43 23.54 -4.20
C ASN A 60 -2.46 23.06 -3.16
N VAL A 61 -2.88 21.80 -3.21
CA VAL A 61 -3.80 21.20 -2.24
C VAL A 61 -3.16 19.97 -1.61
N ALA A 62 -3.15 19.90 -0.29
CA ALA A 62 -2.62 18.77 0.44
C ALA A 62 -3.62 17.61 0.50
N LEU A 63 -3.15 16.38 0.37
CA LEU A 63 -3.97 15.19 0.62
C LEU A 63 -4.16 14.99 2.13
N SER A 64 -5.40 14.73 2.56
CA SER A 64 -5.67 14.41 3.96
C SER A 64 -5.10 13.02 4.33
N ALA A 65 -4.80 12.82 5.62
CA ALA A 65 -4.37 11.52 6.11
C ALA A 65 -5.42 10.41 5.89
N LYS A 66 -6.71 10.79 5.96
CA LYS A 66 -7.84 9.87 5.71
C LYS A 66 -7.86 9.40 4.26
N ALA A 67 -7.71 10.32 3.30
CA ALA A 67 -7.62 9.95 1.89
C ALA A 67 -6.33 9.20 1.57
N GLY A 68 -5.21 9.56 2.20
CA GLY A 68 -3.97 8.78 2.15
C GLY A 68 -4.15 7.33 2.61
N LYS A 69 -4.90 7.10 3.70
CA LYS A 69 -5.27 5.75 4.15
C LYS A 69 -6.15 5.02 3.13
N SER A 70 -7.14 5.71 2.56
CA SER A 70 -7.99 5.12 1.50
C SER A 70 -7.17 4.70 0.27
N LEU A 71 -6.20 5.52 -0.15
CA LEU A 71 -5.28 5.19 -1.24
C LEU A 71 -4.45 3.95 -0.90
N GLN A 72 -3.90 3.90 0.32
CA GLN A 72 -3.12 2.76 0.79
C GLN A 72 -3.96 1.47 0.80
N ASP A 73 -5.24 1.53 1.18
CA ASP A 73 -6.12 0.36 1.21
C ASP A 73 -6.45 -0.16 -0.20
N GLN A 74 -6.64 0.75 -1.18
CA GLN A 74 -6.80 0.37 -2.58
C GLN A 74 -5.55 -0.31 -3.14
N VAL A 75 -4.36 0.22 -2.84
CA VAL A 75 -3.08 -0.40 -3.22
C VAL A 75 -2.92 -1.78 -2.59
N THR A 76 -3.24 -1.93 -1.31
CA THR A 76 -3.22 -3.22 -0.62
C THR A 76 -4.17 -4.21 -1.29
N THR A 77 -5.38 -3.78 -1.65
CA THR A 77 -6.40 -4.62 -2.31
C THR A 77 -5.91 -5.09 -3.68
N LEU A 78 -5.36 -4.20 -4.51
CA LEU A 78 -4.80 -4.57 -5.81
C LEU A 78 -3.66 -5.59 -5.67
N ASN A 79 -2.83 -5.45 -4.65
CA ASN A 79 -1.70 -6.35 -4.39
C ASN A 79 -2.11 -7.71 -3.80
N THR A 80 -3.31 -7.84 -3.24
CA THR A 80 -3.76 -9.05 -2.53
C THR A 80 -4.92 -9.79 -3.20
N GLY A 81 -5.81 -9.07 -3.89
CA GLY A 81 -7.07 -9.59 -4.42
C GLY A 81 -7.17 -9.75 -5.94
N SER A 82 -6.15 -9.35 -6.71
CA SER A 82 -6.15 -9.48 -8.18
C SER A 82 -5.04 -10.41 -8.65
N LEU A 83 -5.29 -11.14 -9.74
CA LEU A 83 -4.25 -11.85 -10.51
C LEU A 83 -3.34 -10.81 -11.17
N ILE A 84 -2.38 -10.28 -10.40
CA ILE A 84 -1.32 -9.39 -10.90
C ILE A 84 -0.17 -10.21 -11.47
N TYR A 85 0.49 -9.69 -12.51
CA TYR A 85 1.77 -10.24 -12.94
C TYR A 85 2.84 -9.96 -11.88
N ARG A 86 3.39 -11.02 -11.30
CA ARG A 86 4.38 -10.97 -10.22
C ARG A 86 5.82 -11.14 -10.70
N GLY A 87 6.03 -11.20 -12.02
CA GLY A 87 7.35 -11.33 -12.64
C GLY A 87 7.76 -12.77 -12.91
N ALA A 88 9.02 -12.91 -13.29
CA ALA A 88 9.63 -14.20 -13.58
C ALA A 88 10.03 -14.98 -12.32
N ILE A 89 9.81 -16.28 -12.34
CA ILE A 89 10.28 -17.24 -11.35
C ILE A 89 11.78 -17.46 -11.57
N GLY A 90 12.59 -17.23 -10.54
CA GLY A 90 14.04 -17.41 -10.56
C GLY A 90 14.48 -18.88 -10.61
N GLU A 91 15.79 -19.09 -10.72
CA GLU A 91 16.39 -20.43 -10.64
C GLU A 91 16.17 -21.09 -9.27
N LYS A 92 16.19 -22.43 -9.23
CA LYS A 92 16.06 -23.22 -7.99
C LYS A 92 14.79 -22.89 -7.19
N ALA A 93 13.75 -22.41 -7.85
CA ALA A 93 12.50 -22.08 -7.20
C ALA A 93 11.74 -23.35 -6.78
N ASP A 94 10.97 -23.26 -5.71
CA ASP A 94 10.06 -24.31 -5.29
C ASP A 94 8.63 -23.81 -5.45
N ALA A 95 7.84 -24.45 -6.32
CA ALA A 95 6.44 -24.12 -6.52
C ALA A 95 5.63 -24.18 -5.21
N ASN A 96 6.02 -25.01 -4.23
CA ASN A 96 5.34 -25.10 -2.93
C ASN A 96 5.46 -23.81 -2.09
N THR A 97 6.45 -22.97 -2.39
CA THR A 97 6.69 -21.69 -1.69
C THR A 97 6.01 -20.50 -2.36
N ILE A 98 5.50 -20.67 -3.60
CA ILE A 98 4.83 -19.62 -4.37
C ILE A 98 3.35 -19.59 -3.97
N VAL A 99 3.06 -18.85 -2.90
CA VAL A 99 1.76 -18.87 -2.19
C VAL A 99 1.14 -17.48 -2.10
N SER A 100 1.45 -16.61 -3.05
CA SER A 100 0.83 -15.27 -3.18
C SER A 100 -0.01 -15.22 -4.45
N THR A 101 -1.25 -14.75 -4.34
CA THR A 101 -2.21 -14.73 -5.46
C THR A 101 -1.66 -13.95 -6.65
N GLY A 102 -1.44 -14.55 -7.82
CA GLY A 102 -0.90 -13.84 -8.98
C GLY A 102 -0.51 -14.75 -10.12
N THR A 103 -0.05 -14.15 -11.21
CA THR A 103 0.52 -14.85 -12.35
C THR A 103 2.03 -14.67 -12.38
N TYR A 104 2.73 -15.76 -12.63
CA TYR A 104 4.18 -15.82 -12.65
C TYR A 104 4.65 -16.45 -13.95
N GLU A 105 5.76 -15.97 -14.48
CA GLU A 105 6.37 -16.52 -15.68
C GLU A 105 7.51 -17.45 -15.30
N LEU A 106 7.47 -18.69 -15.76
CA LEU A 106 8.59 -19.62 -15.62
C LEU A 106 9.31 -19.70 -16.97
N TYR A 107 10.57 -19.28 -17.00
CA TYR A 107 11.44 -19.51 -18.15
C TYR A 107 11.96 -20.93 -18.19
N ASN A 108 12.14 -21.50 -19.39
CA ASN A 108 12.63 -22.86 -19.55
C ASN A 108 13.93 -23.13 -18.78
N ALA A 109 14.94 -22.25 -18.85
CA ALA A 109 16.22 -22.40 -18.14
C ALA A 109 16.03 -22.52 -16.62
N ASN A 110 15.17 -21.67 -16.04
CA ASN A 110 14.89 -21.66 -14.60
C ASN A 110 14.06 -22.87 -14.17
N SER A 111 13.19 -23.38 -15.06
CA SER A 111 12.35 -24.56 -14.78
C SER A 111 13.18 -25.80 -14.46
N GLN A 112 14.33 -25.96 -15.14
CA GLN A 112 15.20 -27.14 -15.04
C GLN A 112 15.75 -27.35 -13.62
N SER A 113 16.07 -26.25 -12.92
CA SER A 113 16.61 -26.30 -11.55
C SER A 113 15.53 -26.16 -10.47
N SER A 114 14.32 -25.76 -10.85
CA SER A 114 13.20 -25.58 -9.92
C SER A 114 12.59 -26.93 -9.49
N ILE A 115 11.73 -26.97 -8.48
CA ILE A 115 11.09 -28.20 -7.98
C ILE A 115 9.59 -28.01 -7.74
N ASN A 116 8.85 -29.13 -7.67
CA ASN A 116 7.39 -29.17 -7.44
C ASN A 116 6.51 -28.49 -8.51
N PHE A 117 7.07 -28.22 -9.69
CA PHE A 117 6.31 -27.86 -10.89
C PHE A 117 5.83 -29.14 -11.58
N ALA A 118 4.65 -29.08 -12.22
CA ALA A 118 4.07 -30.21 -12.95
C ALA A 118 4.97 -30.68 -14.10
N PHE A 119 5.63 -29.74 -14.78
CA PHE A 119 6.52 -30.02 -15.91
C PHE A 119 7.65 -28.98 -16.03
N LYS A 120 8.67 -29.34 -16.82
CA LYS A 120 9.95 -28.62 -16.99
C LYS A 120 10.04 -27.91 -18.34
N ASN A 121 9.28 -26.82 -18.50
CA ASN A 121 9.32 -25.98 -19.69
C ASN A 121 8.85 -24.56 -19.37
N SER A 122 9.03 -23.64 -20.33
CA SER A 122 8.44 -22.31 -20.27
C SER A 122 6.93 -22.41 -20.06
N SER A 123 6.43 -21.71 -19.04
CA SER A 123 5.03 -21.79 -18.64
C SER A 123 4.59 -20.59 -17.80
N VAL A 124 3.28 -20.43 -17.64
CA VAL A 124 2.69 -19.53 -16.66
C VAL A 124 2.26 -20.34 -15.45
N LEU A 125 2.67 -19.92 -14.25
CA LEU A 125 2.11 -20.41 -13.00
C LEU A 125 1.11 -19.38 -12.47
N GLU A 126 -0.14 -19.78 -12.35
CA GLU A 126 -1.19 -19.00 -11.73
C GLU A 126 -1.41 -19.53 -10.32
N VAL A 127 -1.46 -18.62 -9.34
CA VAL A 127 -1.66 -18.95 -7.93
C VAL A 127 -2.87 -18.19 -7.43
N ILE A 128 -3.80 -18.88 -6.78
CA ILE A 128 -4.96 -18.27 -6.12
C ILE A 128 -4.93 -18.71 -4.67
N VAL A 129 -4.87 -17.74 -3.75
CA VAL A 129 -4.93 -17.99 -2.31
C VAL A 129 -6.34 -17.68 -1.83
N GLY A 130 -7.04 -18.70 -1.36
CA GLY A 130 -8.38 -18.58 -0.80
C GLY A 130 -8.35 -18.16 0.68
N ALA A 131 -9.51 -17.77 1.20
CA ALA A 131 -9.72 -17.61 2.63
C ALA A 131 -9.37 -18.92 3.37
N ALA A 132 -8.94 -18.84 4.63
CA ALA A 132 -8.54 -20.00 5.45
C ALA A 132 -7.31 -20.80 4.97
N GLY A 133 -6.48 -20.23 4.08
CA GLY A 133 -5.13 -20.75 3.80
C GLY A 133 -5.01 -21.76 2.64
N TYR A 134 -6.11 -22.02 1.93
CA TYR A 134 -6.13 -22.81 0.71
C TYR A 134 -5.32 -22.13 -0.40
N VAL A 135 -4.62 -22.91 -1.21
CA VAL A 135 -3.91 -22.43 -2.41
C VAL A 135 -4.28 -23.30 -3.58
N ILE A 136 -4.65 -22.70 -4.70
CA ILE A 136 -4.79 -23.38 -5.98
C ILE A 136 -3.63 -22.91 -6.85
N GLN A 137 -2.97 -23.86 -7.51
CA GLN A 137 -1.97 -23.57 -8.52
C GLN A 137 -2.38 -24.18 -9.84
N ARG A 138 -2.21 -23.41 -10.92
CA ARG A 138 -2.35 -23.89 -12.29
C ARG A 138 -1.08 -23.57 -13.06
N GLN A 139 -0.47 -24.58 -13.67
CA GLN A 139 0.68 -24.41 -14.54
C GLN A 139 0.25 -24.66 -15.98
N THR A 140 0.33 -23.61 -16.81
CA THR A 140 -0.10 -23.63 -18.22
C THR A 140 1.11 -23.49 -19.12
N GLY A 141 1.36 -24.50 -19.94
CA GLY A 141 2.34 -24.50 -21.03
C GLY A 141 1.63 -24.51 -22.38
N ILE A 142 2.41 -24.59 -23.47
CA ILE A 142 1.87 -24.57 -24.83
C ILE A 142 1.02 -25.82 -25.17
N GLU A 143 1.34 -26.96 -24.58
CA GLU A 143 0.74 -28.28 -24.90
C GLU A 143 0.02 -28.93 -23.72
N GLN A 144 0.12 -28.36 -22.52
CA GLN A 144 -0.37 -29.00 -21.30
C GLN A 144 -0.77 -27.96 -20.25
N CYS A 145 -1.81 -28.28 -19.49
CA CYS A 145 -2.26 -27.49 -18.38
C CYS A 145 -2.46 -28.40 -17.18
N TRP A 146 -1.89 -28.03 -16.04
CA TRP A 146 -1.95 -28.84 -14.83
C TRP A 146 -2.46 -28.00 -13.68
N VAL A 147 -3.27 -28.60 -12.81
CA VAL A 147 -3.79 -27.96 -11.61
C VAL A 147 -3.43 -28.79 -10.39
N ARG A 148 -3.18 -28.13 -9.27
CA ARG A 148 -3.10 -28.76 -7.95
C ARG A 148 -3.66 -27.83 -6.89
N PHE A 149 -3.85 -28.38 -5.70
CA PHE A 149 -4.29 -27.59 -4.55
C PHE A 149 -3.44 -27.88 -3.31
N ARG A 150 -3.42 -26.91 -2.41
CA ARG A 150 -2.95 -27.02 -1.03
C ARG A 150 -4.12 -26.75 -0.11
N ASP A 151 -4.34 -27.62 0.87
CA ASP A 151 -5.41 -27.43 1.85
C ASP A 151 -5.03 -26.46 2.99
N SER A 152 -5.97 -26.23 3.91
CA SER A 152 -5.79 -25.40 5.11
C SER A 152 -4.76 -25.95 6.09
N HIS A 153 -4.39 -27.24 5.99
CA HIS A 153 -3.34 -27.88 6.80
C HIS A 153 -1.96 -27.80 6.13
N LYS A 154 -1.83 -27.03 5.04
CA LYS A 154 -0.60 -26.82 4.27
C LYS A 154 -0.12 -28.09 3.56
N VAL A 155 -0.99 -29.07 3.33
CA VAL A 155 -0.67 -30.28 2.58
C VAL A 155 -0.88 -30.02 1.09
N TRP A 156 0.14 -30.29 0.27
CA TRP A 156 0.07 -30.24 -1.19
C TRP A 156 -0.43 -31.56 -1.74
N TYR A 157 -1.37 -31.48 -2.67
CA TYR A 157 -1.85 -32.62 -3.44
C TYR A 157 -1.11 -32.67 -4.78
N ASP A 158 -1.14 -33.85 -5.40
CA ASP A 158 -0.47 -34.09 -6.68
C ASP A 158 -1.03 -33.19 -7.78
N TRP A 159 -0.18 -32.95 -8.78
CA TRP A 159 -0.61 -32.27 -10.00
C TRP A 159 -1.52 -33.17 -10.82
N TYR A 160 -2.63 -32.61 -11.29
CA TYR A 160 -3.59 -33.24 -12.19
C TYR A 160 -3.63 -32.50 -13.51
N GLN A 161 -3.44 -33.20 -14.62
CA GLN A 161 -3.51 -32.62 -15.95
C GLN A 161 -4.97 -32.37 -16.34
N ILE A 162 -5.27 -31.16 -16.82
CA ILE A 162 -6.56 -30.76 -17.35
C ILE A 162 -6.42 -30.48 -18.85
N GLY A 163 -7.02 -31.34 -19.67
CA GLY A 163 -6.85 -31.35 -21.13
C GLY A 163 -6.01 -32.53 -21.58
#